data_AF-A0A4S4M6K9-F1
#
_entry.id   AF-A0A4S4M6K9-F1
#
_cell.length_a   1.000
_cell.length_b   1.000
_cell.length_c   1.000
_cell.angle_alpha   90.00
_cell.angle_beta   90.00
_cell.angle_gamma   90.00
#
_symmetry.space_group_name_H-M   'P 1'
#
loop_
_entity.id
_entity.type
_entity.pdbx_description
1 polymer ?
#
loop_
_entity_poly.entity_id
_entity_poly.type
_entity_poly.pdbx_seq_one_letter_code
_entity_poly.pdbx_strand_id
1 'polypeptide(L)'
;MGGGSSHREPSPVRTNPVIQELENRAREAEEARLRAEQQNREAEEAKRNAEAQAWAAQEERRRAEEASRQAEEAMRRADENKRQAEHEKMQAEAAARQAEEEKRKARVEQEAAQAAAAAADQRVKDQEAARLEAERKLREGIQPIIWPSLEEIVSVKTRLQYKEGFFHFAISGIAGSGKSSLINAFRGLRNNAPGASSTGIVETTTVISRYVDPDPANPFVWYDVPGAGTLMIPDWEYFNAQGLYIFDCIIVLFDNRFTATDVAIIKNCARFNIPSYIVRSKSNQHILNVMMDMGYDEEEDEEVRHAIAATARSKFILETRQSVERNLRDAKLPQQKVYIVSKDLLLMVISGKKPKAPIDEIELVRDLLSQGSARRSVNNQP
;
A
#
# COMPACT_ATOMS: atom_id res chain seq x y z
N MET A 1 -50.36 -172.26 -41.02
CA MET A 1 -50.45 -173.02 -39.75
C MET A 1 -50.37 -172.00 -38.62
N GLY A 2 -51.46 -171.49 -38.04
CA GLY A 2 -52.77 -172.10 -37.81
C GLY A 2 -52.80 -172.72 -36.41
N GLY A 3 -53.55 -172.10 -35.49
CA GLY A 3 -54.24 -172.82 -34.42
C GLY A 3 -53.98 -172.37 -32.97
N GLY A 4 -54.92 -171.60 -32.42
CA GLY A 4 -55.86 -172.21 -31.47
C GLY A 4 -55.71 -171.94 -29.96
N SER A 5 -56.43 -170.91 -29.50
CA SER A 5 -57.54 -171.00 -28.53
C SER A 5 -57.34 -171.15 -27.00
N SER A 6 -57.88 -170.12 -26.32
CA SER A 6 -58.89 -170.14 -25.24
C SER A 6 -58.51 -170.33 -23.76
N HIS A 7 -58.70 -169.23 -23.02
CA HIS A 7 -59.52 -169.06 -21.79
C HIS A 7 -59.10 -169.76 -20.48
N ARG A 8 -58.83 -168.97 -19.42
CA ARG A 8 -59.77 -168.59 -18.33
C ARG A 8 -59.04 -167.78 -17.23
N GLU A 9 -59.74 -166.81 -16.64
CA GLU A 9 -59.34 -166.02 -15.45
C GLU A 9 -59.17 -166.86 -14.17
N PRO A 10 -58.47 -166.32 -13.15
CA PRO A 10 -59.16 -165.97 -11.88
C PRO A 10 -58.64 -164.72 -11.12
N SER A 11 -59.34 -164.41 -10.02
CA SER A 11 -59.36 -163.23 -9.10
C SER A 11 -58.22 -163.15 -8.02
N PRO A 12 -58.13 -162.07 -7.18
CA PRO A 12 -56.87 -161.46 -6.68
C PRO A 12 -56.47 -161.74 -5.21
N VAL A 13 -55.22 -161.43 -4.81
CA VAL A 13 -54.70 -161.49 -3.41
C VAL A 13 -53.68 -160.36 -3.09
N ARG A 14 -53.58 -160.03 -1.79
CA ARG A 14 -53.21 -158.77 -1.09
C ARG A 14 -51.71 -158.39 -0.93
N THR A 15 -51.51 -157.10 -0.60
CA THR A 15 -50.30 -156.30 -0.29
C THR A 15 -49.62 -156.56 1.08
N ASN A 16 -48.34 -156.14 1.23
CA ASN A 16 -47.52 -156.22 2.46
C ASN A 16 -46.99 -154.80 2.88
N PRO A 17 -47.23 -154.32 4.12
CA PRO A 17 -47.17 -152.89 4.49
C PRO A 17 -45.81 -152.27 4.89
N VAL A 18 -44.69 -153.00 4.93
CA VAL A 18 -43.42 -152.48 5.50
C VAL A 18 -42.59 -151.61 4.53
N ILE A 19 -42.77 -151.75 3.21
CA ILE A 19 -41.96 -151.02 2.20
C ILE A 19 -42.43 -149.55 2.02
N GLN A 20 -43.71 -149.26 2.27
CA GLN A 20 -44.27 -147.91 2.10
C GLN A 20 -43.75 -146.88 3.12
N GLU A 21 -43.36 -147.32 4.32
CA GLU A 21 -42.92 -146.42 5.40
C GLU A 21 -41.48 -145.94 5.20
N LEU A 22 -40.62 -146.78 4.60
CA LEU A 22 -39.23 -146.43 4.27
C LEU A 22 -39.14 -145.45 3.08
N GLU A 23 -40.00 -145.61 2.08
CA GLU A 23 -40.03 -144.72 0.91
C GLU A 23 -40.59 -143.31 1.22
N ASN A 24 -41.47 -143.19 2.21
CA ASN A 24 -42.00 -141.90 2.65
C ASN A 24 -40.98 -141.14 3.50
N ARG A 25 -40.27 -141.82 4.42
CA ARG A 25 -39.19 -141.20 5.23
C ARG A 25 -38.00 -140.72 4.39
N ALA A 26 -37.64 -141.45 3.33
CA ALA A 26 -36.56 -141.05 2.43
C ALA A 26 -36.93 -139.79 1.62
N ARG A 27 -38.17 -139.70 1.13
CA ARG A 27 -38.67 -138.51 0.41
C ARG A 27 -38.78 -137.28 1.32
N GLU A 28 -39.29 -137.44 2.54
CA GLU A 28 -39.36 -136.33 3.51
C GLU A 28 -37.97 -135.81 3.91
N ALA A 29 -36.97 -136.70 4.06
CA ALA A 29 -35.60 -136.30 4.37
C ALA A 29 -34.91 -135.59 3.20
N GLU A 30 -35.15 -136.02 1.97
CA GLU A 30 -34.60 -135.38 0.76
C GLU A 30 -35.24 -134.01 0.50
N GLU A 31 -36.58 -133.90 0.66
CA GLU A 31 -37.27 -132.61 0.59
C GLU A 31 -36.84 -131.64 1.70
N ALA A 32 -36.63 -132.13 2.92
CA ALA A 32 -36.13 -131.30 4.02
C ALA A 32 -34.70 -130.81 3.76
N ARG A 33 -33.85 -131.64 3.15
CA ARG A 33 -32.48 -131.27 2.79
C ARG A 33 -32.43 -130.24 1.67
N LEU A 34 -33.27 -130.39 0.65
CA LEU A 34 -33.42 -129.42 -0.43
C LEU A 34 -33.98 -128.08 0.07
N ARG A 35 -34.96 -128.10 0.98
CA ARG A 35 -35.46 -126.86 1.63
C ARG A 35 -34.40 -126.18 2.48
N ALA A 36 -33.61 -126.95 3.24
CA ALA A 36 -32.52 -126.41 4.04
C ALA A 36 -31.41 -125.82 3.15
N GLU A 37 -31.06 -126.48 2.05
CA GLU A 37 -30.07 -125.97 1.10
C GLU A 37 -30.55 -124.70 0.39
N GLN A 38 -31.84 -124.64 0.03
CA GLN A 38 -32.46 -123.46 -0.55
C GLN A 38 -32.50 -122.29 0.45
N GLN A 39 -32.90 -122.54 1.71
CA GLN A 39 -32.87 -121.53 2.76
C GLN A 39 -31.45 -121.03 3.06
N ASN A 40 -30.45 -121.91 3.01
CA ASN A 40 -29.06 -121.52 3.25
C ASN A 40 -28.50 -120.66 2.10
N ARG A 41 -28.89 -120.96 0.84
CA ARG A 41 -28.57 -120.11 -0.31
C ARG A 41 -29.25 -118.75 -0.24
N GLU A 42 -30.53 -118.71 0.12
CA GLU A 42 -31.28 -117.47 0.31
C GLU A 42 -30.69 -116.63 1.45
N ALA A 43 -30.25 -117.27 2.55
CA ALA A 43 -29.58 -116.60 3.67
C ALA A 43 -28.18 -116.06 3.29
N GLU A 44 -27.39 -116.82 2.52
CA GLU A 44 -26.08 -116.35 2.02
C GLU A 44 -26.24 -115.19 1.03
N GLU A 45 -27.25 -115.25 0.16
CA GLU A 45 -27.54 -114.18 -0.81
C GLU A 45 -28.07 -112.93 -0.10
N ALA A 46 -28.92 -113.09 0.91
CA ALA A 46 -29.35 -111.99 1.79
C ALA A 46 -28.18 -111.37 2.57
N LYS A 47 -27.24 -112.19 3.06
CA LYS A 47 -26.04 -111.70 3.75
C LYS A 47 -25.12 -110.93 2.82
N ARG A 48 -24.88 -111.43 1.60
CA ARG A 48 -24.09 -110.71 0.57
C ARG A 48 -24.76 -109.40 0.16
N ASN A 49 -26.07 -109.38 0.02
CA ASN A 49 -26.81 -108.15 -0.27
C ASN A 49 -26.73 -107.14 0.89
N ALA A 50 -26.83 -107.61 2.14
CA ALA A 50 -26.67 -106.75 3.31
C ALA A 50 -25.25 -106.19 3.44
N GLU A 51 -24.21 -107.02 3.19
CA GLU A 51 -22.81 -106.58 3.18
C GLU A 51 -22.53 -105.59 2.05
N ALA A 52 -23.08 -105.82 0.85
CA ALA A 52 -22.97 -104.89 -0.27
C ALA A 52 -23.68 -103.55 0.01
N GLN A 53 -24.85 -103.57 0.66
CA GLN A 53 -25.56 -102.36 1.08
C GLN A 53 -24.81 -101.60 2.18
N ALA A 54 -24.24 -102.30 3.16
CA ALA A 54 -23.43 -101.70 4.21
C ALA A 54 -22.16 -101.06 3.65
N TRP A 55 -21.48 -101.74 2.70
CA TRP A 55 -20.33 -101.20 2.00
C TRP A 55 -20.68 -99.95 1.18
N ALA A 56 -21.79 -99.99 0.42
CA ALA A 56 -22.26 -98.85 -0.35
C ALA A 56 -22.59 -97.64 0.55
N ALA A 57 -23.26 -97.87 1.68
CA ALA A 57 -23.59 -96.83 2.65
C ALA A 57 -22.32 -96.25 3.33
N GLN A 58 -21.31 -97.07 3.59
CA GLN A 58 -20.04 -96.61 4.16
C GLN A 58 -19.22 -95.78 3.15
N GLU A 59 -19.19 -96.19 1.89
CA GLU A 59 -18.57 -95.42 0.80
C GLU A 59 -19.28 -94.09 0.56
N GLU A 60 -20.62 -94.07 0.61
CA GLU A 60 -21.40 -92.84 0.46
C GLU A 60 -21.15 -91.86 1.61
N ARG A 61 -21.07 -92.34 2.85
CA ARG A 61 -20.67 -91.51 4.01
C ARG A 61 -19.27 -90.94 3.86
N ARG A 62 -18.30 -91.74 3.40
CA ARG A 62 -16.92 -91.28 3.18
C ARG A 62 -16.85 -90.20 2.12
N ARG A 63 -17.59 -90.35 1.01
CA ARG A 63 -17.70 -89.33 -0.04
C ARG A 63 -18.39 -88.06 0.46
N ALA A 64 -19.43 -88.20 1.28
CA ALA A 64 -20.11 -87.06 1.89
C ALA A 64 -19.19 -86.30 2.87
N GLU A 65 -18.40 -87.00 3.68
CA GLU A 65 -17.41 -86.39 4.58
C GLU A 65 -16.27 -85.71 3.81
N GLU A 66 -15.73 -86.34 2.76
CA GLU A 66 -14.71 -85.75 1.90
C GLU A 66 -15.25 -84.51 1.16
N ALA A 67 -16.48 -84.56 0.65
CA ALA A 67 -17.15 -83.42 0.03
C ALA A 67 -17.41 -82.29 1.04
N SER A 68 -17.80 -82.61 2.27
CA SER A 68 -17.99 -81.62 3.33
C SER A 68 -16.68 -80.92 3.72
N ARG A 69 -15.56 -81.66 3.79
CA ARG A 69 -14.24 -81.07 4.05
C ARG A 69 -13.78 -80.15 2.92
N GLN A 70 -13.98 -80.57 1.66
CA GLN A 70 -13.67 -79.73 0.51
C GLN A 70 -14.52 -78.47 0.48
N ALA A 71 -15.79 -78.55 0.85
CA ALA A 71 -16.68 -77.39 0.96
C ALA A 71 -16.23 -76.43 2.08
N GLU A 72 -15.83 -76.94 3.25
CA GLU A 72 -15.33 -76.12 4.36
C GLU A 72 -14.00 -75.42 4.00
N GLU A 73 -13.06 -76.12 3.37
CA GLU A 73 -11.81 -75.53 2.89
C GLU A 73 -12.05 -74.47 1.80
N ALA A 74 -12.97 -74.72 0.86
CA ALA A 74 -13.35 -73.75 -0.15
C ALA A 74 -13.97 -72.49 0.49
N MET A 75 -14.80 -72.66 1.52
CA MET A 75 -15.42 -71.55 2.25
C MET A 75 -14.38 -70.74 3.03
N ARG A 76 -13.38 -71.38 3.66
CA ARG A 76 -12.27 -70.68 4.33
C ARG A 76 -11.44 -69.86 3.36
N ARG A 77 -11.07 -70.44 2.20
CA ARG A 77 -10.32 -69.70 1.16
C ARG A 77 -11.13 -68.53 0.60
N ALA A 78 -12.45 -68.69 0.45
CA ALA A 78 -13.33 -67.60 0.04
C ALA A 78 -13.39 -66.48 1.08
N ASP A 79 -13.46 -66.80 2.38
CA ASP A 79 -13.45 -65.83 3.47
C ASP A 79 -12.09 -65.10 3.58
N GLU A 80 -10.98 -65.82 3.44
CA GLU A 80 -9.62 -65.24 3.40
C GLU A 80 -9.45 -64.30 2.21
N ASN A 81 -9.85 -64.72 1.00
CA ASN A 81 -9.82 -63.87 -0.19
C ASN A 81 -10.70 -62.62 -0.04
N LYS A 82 -11.86 -62.76 0.60
CA LYS A 82 -12.75 -61.63 0.88
C LYS A 82 -12.10 -60.63 1.84
N ARG A 83 -11.48 -61.10 2.92
CA ARG A 83 -10.75 -60.24 3.87
C ARG A 83 -9.56 -59.54 3.23
N GLN A 84 -8.82 -60.26 2.38
CA GLN A 84 -7.71 -59.70 1.61
C GLN A 84 -8.19 -58.57 0.70
N ALA A 85 -9.26 -58.81 -0.08
CA ALA A 85 -9.84 -57.81 -0.97
C ALA A 85 -10.41 -56.59 -0.22
N GLU A 86 -11.03 -56.81 0.96
CA GLU A 86 -11.50 -55.71 1.82
C GLU A 86 -10.34 -54.86 2.37
N HIS A 87 -9.24 -55.50 2.78
CA HIS A 87 -8.05 -54.80 3.26
C HIS A 87 -7.35 -54.02 2.13
N GLU A 88 -7.20 -54.61 0.95
CA GLU A 88 -6.65 -53.93 -0.23
C GLU A 88 -7.52 -52.75 -0.67
N LYS A 89 -8.85 -52.89 -0.62
CA LYS A 89 -9.77 -51.79 -0.89
C LYS A 89 -9.63 -50.66 0.12
N MET A 90 -9.50 -50.96 1.42
CA MET A 90 -9.26 -49.96 2.45
C MET A 90 -7.93 -49.22 2.25
N GLN A 91 -6.86 -49.94 1.89
CA GLN A 91 -5.57 -49.32 1.61
C GLN A 91 -5.62 -48.43 0.36
N ALA A 92 -6.29 -48.88 -0.71
CA ALA A 92 -6.48 -48.08 -1.91
C ALA A 92 -7.31 -46.81 -1.65
N GLU A 93 -8.37 -46.92 -0.84
CA GLU A 93 -9.21 -45.78 -0.46
C GLU A 93 -8.45 -44.78 0.44
N ALA A 94 -7.64 -45.27 1.39
CA ALA A 94 -6.79 -44.42 2.22
C ALA A 94 -5.71 -43.69 1.39
N ALA A 95 -5.05 -44.38 0.46
CA ALA A 95 -4.08 -43.78 -0.45
C ALA A 95 -4.72 -42.74 -1.39
N ALA A 96 -5.92 -43.01 -1.89
CA ALA A 96 -6.68 -42.06 -2.71
C ALA A 96 -7.03 -40.78 -1.92
N ARG A 97 -7.50 -40.93 -0.66
CA ARG A 97 -7.79 -39.78 0.22
C ARG A 97 -6.54 -38.95 0.52
N GLN A 98 -5.39 -39.60 0.79
CA GLN A 98 -4.13 -38.89 1.01
C GLN A 98 -3.68 -38.12 -0.24
N ALA A 99 -3.74 -38.75 -1.42
CA ALA A 99 -3.39 -38.10 -2.68
C ALA A 99 -4.32 -36.92 -3.01
N GLU A 100 -5.62 -37.03 -2.70
CA GLU A 100 -6.58 -35.93 -2.86
C GLU A 100 -6.30 -34.79 -1.89
N GLU A 101 -5.96 -35.10 -0.63
CA GLU A 101 -5.64 -34.08 0.37
C GLU A 101 -4.33 -33.34 0.05
N GLU A 102 -3.30 -34.05 -0.44
CA GLU A 102 -2.06 -33.44 -0.93
C GLU A 102 -2.31 -32.55 -2.15
N LYS A 103 -3.10 -33.01 -3.13
CA LYS A 103 -3.50 -32.18 -4.27
C LYS A 103 -4.25 -30.92 -3.83
N ARG A 104 -5.13 -31.03 -2.83
CA ARG A 104 -5.86 -29.89 -2.28
C ARG A 104 -4.91 -28.90 -1.59
N LYS A 105 -3.94 -29.38 -0.82
CA LYS A 105 -2.92 -28.52 -0.18
C LYS A 105 -2.05 -27.81 -1.22
N ALA A 106 -1.54 -28.53 -2.22
CA ALA A 106 -0.75 -27.95 -3.30
C ALA A 106 -1.52 -26.88 -4.09
N ARG A 107 -2.82 -27.10 -4.35
CA ARG A 107 -3.68 -26.11 -5.01
C ARG A 107 -3.86 -24.85 -4.17
N VAL A 108 -4.10 -24.99 -2.86
CA VAL A 108 -4.24 -23.84 -1.94
C VAL A 108 -2.93 -23.05 -1.85
N GLU A 109 -1.78 -23.72 -1.79
CA GLU A 109 -0.46 -23.06 -1.78
C GLU A 109 -0.19 -22.34 -3.11
N GLN A 110 -0.55 -22.94 -4.25
CA GLN A 110 -0.40 -22.30 -5.55
C GLN A 110 -1.33 -21.08 -5.71
N GLU A 111 -2.58 -21.17 -5.28
CA GLU A 111 -3.54 -20.05 -5.28
C GLU A 111 -3.06 -18.92 -4.33
N ALA A 112 -2.53 -19.27 -3.15
CA ALA A 112 -1.94 -18.29 -2.23
C ALA A 112 -0.69 -17.61 -2.81
N ALA A 113 0.19 -18.36 -3.48
CA ALA A 113 1.37 -17.81 -4.15
C ALA A 113 0.99 -16.90 -5.32
N GLN A 114 -0.02 -17.27 -6.11
CA GLN A 114 -0.54 -16.42 -7.20
C GLN A 114 -1.20 -15.14 -6.66
N ALA A 115 -1.98 -15.25 -5.58
CA ALA A 115 -2.57 -14.07 -4.92
C ALA A 115 -1.50 -13.14 -4.34
N ALA A 116 -0.44 -13.70 -3.73
CA ALA A 116 0.69 -12.91 -3.22
C ALA A 116 1.47 -12.22 -4.35
N ALA A 117 1.71 -12.91 -5.47
CA ALA A 117 2.34 -12.32 -6.65
C ALA A 117 1.49 -11.20 -7.27
N ALA A 118 0.18 -11.42 -7.44
CA ALA A 118 -0.73 -10.39 -7.94
C ALA A 118 -0.82 -9.17 -7.00
N ALA A 119 -0.80 -9.38 -5.69
CA ALA A 119 -0.77 -8.30 -4.71
C ALA A 119 0.56 -7.51 -4.74
N ALA A 120 1.69 -8.19 -4.98
CA ALA A 120 2.99 -7.54 -5.15
C ALA A 120 3.02 -6.71 -6.45
N ASP A 121 2.54 -7.25 -7.57
CA ASP A 121 2.43 -6.53 -8.84
C ASP A 121 1.50 -5.32 -8.73
N GLN A 122 0.39 -5.45 -8.02
CA GLN A 122 -0.52 -4.33 -7.79
C GLN A 122 0.14 -3.24 -6.94
N ARG A 123 0.88 -3.59 -5.89
CA ARG A 123 1.64 -2.62 -5.09
C ARG A 123 2.71 -1.90 -5.91
N VAL A 124 3.41 -2.60 -6.81
CA VAL A 124 4.39 -1.97 -7.71
C VAL A 124 3.70 -1.00 -8.66
N LYS A 125 2.58 -1.39 -9.28
CA LYS A 125 1.78 -0.51 -10.14
C LYS A 125 1.24 0.70 -9.39
N ASP A 126 0.74 0.53 -8.17
CA ASP A 126 0.25 1.62 -7.33
C ASP A 126 1.39 2.57 -6.92
N GLN A 127 2.58 2.04 -6.61
CA GLN A 127 3.77 2.85 -6.34
C GLN A 127 4.26 3.60 -7.58
N GLU A 128 4.27 2.97 -8.75
CA GLU A 128 4.61 3.63 -10.01
C GLU A 128 3.58 4.70 -10.37
N ALA A 129 2.28 4.43 -10.20
CA ALA A 129 1.23 5.42 -10.41
C ALA A 129 1.36 6.60 -9.45
N ALA A 130 1.61 6.35 -8.17
CA ALA A 130 1.86 7.40 -7.17
C ALA A 130 3.12 8.23 -7.50
N ARG A 131 4.19 7.57 -7.97
CA ARG A 131 5.42 8.25 -8.42
C ARG A 131 5.17 9.09 -9.66
N LEU A 132 4.47 8.55 -10.66
CA LEU A 132 4.16 9.24 -11.91
C LEU A 132 3.19 10.42 -11.65
N GLU A 133 2.24 10.26 -10.73
CA GLU A 133 1.35 11.34 -10.32
C GLU A 133 2.09 12.42 -9.52
N ALA A 134 3.02 12.04 -8.64
CA ALA A 134 3.90 12.99 -7.94
C ALA A 134 4.79 13.75 -8.93
N GLU A 135 5.37 13.05 -9.92
CA GLU A 135 6.18 13.65 -10.98
C GLU A 135 5.34 14.53 -11.91
N ARG A 136 4.08 14.14 -12.19
CA ARG A 136 3.13 14.98 -12.93
C ARG A 136 2.75 16.23 -12.13
N LYS A 137 2.45 16.12 -10.84
CA LYS A 137 2.17 17.28 -9.96
C LYS A 137 3.37 18.21 -9.86
N LEU A 138 4.58 17.65 -9.83
CA LEU A 138 5.84 18.38 -9.89
C LEU A 138 5.98 19.13 -11.23
N ARG A 139 5.73 18.43 -12.34
CA ARG A 139 5.81 18.96 -13.72
C ARG A 139 4.72 19.98 -14.03
N GLU A 140 3.54 19.83 -13.45
CA GLU A 140 2.41 20.76 -13.55
C GLU A 140 2.52 21.93 -12.57
N GLY A 141 3.56 21.97 -11.72
CA GLY A 141 3.80 23.05 -10.78
C GLY A 141 2.77 23.14 -9.64
N ILE A 142 2.04 22.06 -9.36
CA ILE A 142 1.13 21.95 -8.21
C ILE A 142 1.99 21.67 -6.99
N GLN A 143 2.54 22.74 -6.42
CA GLN A 143 3.34 22.69 -5.20
C GLN A 143 2.44 22.26 -4.03
N PRO A 144 2.81 21.24 -3.23
CA PRO A 144 1.99 20.77 -2.14
C PRO A 144 1.76 21.91 -1.16
N ILE A 145 0.50 22.11 -0.79
CA ILE A 145 0.12 23.23 0.07
C ILE A 145 0.45 22.82 1.51
N ILE A 146 1.72 22.98 1.93
CA ILE A 146 2.16 22.63 3.28
C ILE A 146 1.66 23.72 4.24
N TRP A 147 0.74 23.36 5.12
CA TRP A 147 0.34 24.18 6.26
C TRP A 147 1.17 23.73 7.48
N PRO A 148 1.88 24.64 8.16
CA PRO A 148 2.63 24.29 9.35
C PRO A 148 1.70 23.81 10.46
N SER A 149 2.13 22.81 11.20
CA SER A 149 1.44 22.31 12.39
C SER A 149 1.51 23.33 13.53
N LEU A 150 0.60 23.20 14.51
CA LEU A 150 0.61 24.07 15.70
C LEU A 150 1.92 23.98 16.47
N GLU A 151 2.51 22.79 16.55
CA GLU A 151 3.80 22.56 17.21
C GLU A 151 4.94 23.30 16.51
N GLU A 152 4.97 23.27 15.18
CA GLU A 152 5.93 24.02 14.38
C GLU A 152 5.75 25.53 14.57
N ILE A 153 4.50 26.02 14.60
CA ILE A 153 4.22 27.44 14.84
C ILE A 153 4.75 27.88 16.21
N VAL A 154 4.50 27.10 17.26
CA VAL A 154 4.98 27.41 18.62
C VAL A 154 6.51 27.35 18.70
N SER A 155 7.12 26.35 18.07
CA SER A 155 8.58 26.21 17.98
C SER A 155 9.22 27.41 17.28
N VAL A 156 8.67 27.81 16.12
CA VAL A 156 9.15 28.97 15.36
C VAL A 156 8.95 30.28 16.12
N LYS A 157 7.79 30.49 16.75
CA LYS A 157 7.55 31.66 17.62
C LYS A 157 8.57 31.74 18.76
N THR A 158 8.89 30.61 19.39
CA THR A 158 9.88 30.54 20.47
C THR A 158 11.29 30.84 19.95
N ARG A 159 11.69 30.20 18.84
CA ARG A 159 12.99 30.39 18.18
C ARG A 159 13.22 31.84 17.73
N LEU A 160 12.19 32.48 17.20
CA LEU A 160 12.24 33.87 16.71
C LEU A 160 11.89 34.89 17.81
N GLN A 161 11.64 34.44 19.04
CA GLN A 161 11.31 35.27 20.18
C GLN A 161 10.10 36.19 19.92
N TYR A 162 9.09 35.68 19.21
CA TYR A 162 7.83 36.38 18.95
C TYR A 162 7.20 36.79 20.28
N LYS A 163 6.77 38.05 20.38
CA LYS A 163 6.10 38.60 21.57
C LYS A 163 4.74 39.14 21.17
N GLU A 164 3.70 38.66 21.82
CA GLU A 164 2.35 39.18 21.66
C GLU A 164 2.30 40.66 22.10
N GLY A 165 1.49 41.46 21.41
CA GLY A 165 1.40 42.92 21.61
C GLY A 165 2.37 43.76 20.79
N PHE A 166 3.35 43.14 20.12
CA PHE A 166 4.19 43.78 19.10
C PHE A 166 3.71 43.41 17.69
N PHE A 167 3.97 44.29 16.72
CA PHE A 167 3.75 44.02 15.30
C PHE A 167 5.06 43.60 14.66
N HIS A 168 5.09 42.41 14.06
CA HIS A 168 6.29 41.76 13.57
C HIS A 168 6.39 41.89 12.04
N PHE A 169 7.36 42.68 11.58
CA PHE A 169 7.69 42.87 10.17
C PHE A 169 8.87 41.99 9.77
N ALA A 170 8.71 41.17 8.75
CA ALA A 170 9.82 40.43 8.14
C ALA A 170 10.25 41.07 6.83
N ILE A 171 11.55 41.27 6.65
CA ILE A 171 12.13 41.71 5.38
C ILE A 171 12.81 40.52 4.72
N SER A 172 12.26 40.10 3.59
CA SER A 172 12.76 38.98 2.78
C SER A 172 13.25 39.49 1.44
N GLY A 173 14.18 38.78 0.81
CA GLY A 173 14.75 39.16 -0.48
C GLY A 173 16.13 38.55 -0.71
N ILE A 174 16.60 38.59 -1.94
CA ILE A 174 17.89 38.01 -2.32
C ILE A 174 19.08 38.62 -1.54
N ALA A 175 20.19 37.88 -1.50
CA ALA A 175 21.44 38.34 -0.95
C ALA A 175 21.86 39.67 -1.57
N GLY A 176 22.32 40.61 -0.74
CA GLY A 176 22.80 41.90 -1.23
C GLY A 176 21.73 42.87 -1.71
N SER A 177 20.43 42.55 -1.65
CA SER A 177 19.33 43.47 -2.01
C SER A 177 19.18 44.66 -1.05
N GLY A 178 19.95 44.71 0.04
CA GLY A 178 19.94 45.84 0.98
C GLY A 178 18.95 45.69 2.14
N LYS A 179 18.50 44.48 2.46
CA LYS A 179 17.59 44.16 3.59
C LYS A 179 18.03 44.82 4.90
N SER A 180 19.26 44.57 5.33
CA SER A 180 19.82 45.12 6.56
C SER A 180 19.90 46.66 6.55
N SER A 181 20.21 47.26 5.39
CA SER A 181 20.19 48.73 5.24
C SER A 181 18.78 49.30 5.35
N LEU A 182 17.78 48.57 4.83
CA LEU A 182 16.38 48.97 4.91
C LEU A 182 15.87 48.89 6.36
N ILE A 183 16.23 47.85 7.11
CA ILE A 183 15.91 47.73 8.54
C ILE A 183 16.50 48.89 9.33
N ASN A 184 17.75 49.25 9.06
CA ASN A 184 18.39 50.39 9.72
C ASN A 184 17.68 51.70 9.40
N ALA A 185 17.33 51.91 8.13
CA ALA A 185 16.57 53.08 7.72
C ALA A 185 15.20 53.14 8.42
N PHE A 186 14.47 52.02 8.50
CA PHE A 186 13.19 51.93 9.21
C PHE A 186 13.30 52.30 10.69
N ARG A 187 14.41 51.92 11.32
CA ARG A 187 14.73 52.23 12.73
C ARG A 187 15.31 53.64 12.91
N GLY A 188 15.44 54.45 11.86
CA GLY A 188 16.08 55.77 11.94
C GLY A 188 17.59 55.72 12.19
N LEU A 189 18.23 54.56 12.01
CA LEU A 189 19.65 54.34 12.27
C LEU A 189 20.47 54.41 10.98
N ARG A 190 21.68 54.94 11.10
CA ARG A 190 22.70 54.82 10.04
C ARG A 190 23.36 53.44 10.10
N ASN A 191 23.83 52.95 8.95
CA ASN A 191 24.46 51.62 8.87
C ASN A 191 25.70 51.44 9.77
N ASN A 192 26.35 52.52 10.17
CA ASN A 192 27.51 52.51 11.06
C ASN A 192 27.15 52.85 12.53
N ALA A 193 25.87 52.97 12.87
CA ALA A 193 25.44 53.31 14.21
C ALA A 193 25.53 52.08 15.15
N PRO A 194 25.82 52.29 16.45
CA PRO A 194 25.74 51.22 17.44
C PRO A 194 24.33 50.59 17.45
N GLY A 195 24.25 49.26 17.36
CA GLY A 195 22.97 48.53 17.32
C GLY A 195 22.27 48.51 15.94
N ALA A 196 22.92 49.00 14.89
CA ALA A 196 22.49 48.79 13.51
C ALA A 196 22.69 47.33 13.07
N SER A 197 21.80 46.83 12.21
CA SER A 197 21.98 45.56 11.51
C SER A 197 23.24 45.63 10.66
N SER A 198 24.13 44.64 10.81
CA SER A 198 25.41 44.60 10.13
C SER A 198 25.23 44.49 8.62
N THR A 199 25.67 45.50 7.87
CA THR A 199 25.62 45.51 6.41
C THR A 199 26.92 44.95 5.83
N GLY A 200 26.96 43.66 5.53
CA GLY A 200 28.09 43.00 4.86
C GLY A 200 27.80 42.69 3.39
N ILE A 201 28.85 42.63 2.56
CA ILE A 201 28.76 42.16 1.15
C ILE A 201 28.70 40.62 1.09
N VAL A 202 29.32 39.95 2.07
CA VAL A 202 29.32 38.49 2.21
C VAL A 202 28.15 38.09 3.10
N GLU A 203 27.13 37.45 2.54
CA GLU A 203 25.96 37.01 3.30
C GLU A 203 26.36 35.82 4.20
N THR A 204 26.61 36.09 5.49
CA THR A 204 27.03 35.09 6.49
C THR A 204 25.89 34.67 7.42
N THR A 205 24.70 35.23 7.22
CA THR A 205 23.58 35.07 8.13
C THR A 205 22.72 33.91 7.68
N THR A 206 22.81 32.77 8.38
CA THR A 206 21.91 31.62 8.19
C THR A 206 20.69 31.68 9.11
N VAL A 207 20.65 32.65 10.02
CA VAL A 207 19.66 32.78 11.11
C VAL A 207 18.96 34.13 11.04
N ILE A 208 17.64 34.13 11.12
CA ILE A 208 16.84 35.36 11.17
C ILE A 208 17.27 36.23 12.36
N SER A 209 17.57 37.49 12.09
CA SER A 209 17.98 38.45 13.13
C SER A 209 16.82 39.37 13.51
N ARG A 210 16.61 39.54 14.82
CA ARG A 210 15.51 40.34 15.38
C ARG A 210 16.01 41.70 15.85
N TYR A 211 15.32 42.77 15.45
CA TYR A 211 15.61 44.14 15.83
C TYR A 211 14.34 44.84 16.33
N VAL A 212 14.35 45.29 17.59
CA VAL A 212 13.24 46.09 18.14
C VAL A 212 13.38 47.54 17.67
N ASP A 213 12.24 48.19 17.42
CA ASP A 213 12.20 49.60 17.11
C ASP A 213 12.76 50.43 18.28
N PRO A 214 13.63 51.42 18.04
CA PRO A 214 14.18 52.25 19.11
C PRO A 214 13.15 53.20 19.72
N ASP A 215 12.05 53.51 19.02
CA ASP A 215 10.99 54.37 19.54
C ASP A 215 9.96 53.56 20.36
N PRO A 216 9.81 53.84 21.68
CA PRO A 216 8.83 53.15 22.52
C PRO A 216 7.36 53.33 22.07
N ALA A 217 7.06 54.39 21.30
CA ALA A 217 5.73 54.62 20.73
C ALA A 217 5.41 53.64 19.58
N ASN A 218 6.43 53.00 19.02
CA ASN A 218 6.35 52.03 17.94
C ASN A 218 6.59 50.62 18.50
N PRO A 219 5.54 49.84 18.82
CA PRO A 219 5.69 48.45 19.23
C PRO A 219 6.00 47.56 18.00
N PHE A 220 6.98 47.95 17.19
CA PHE A 220 7.37 47.25 15.98
C PHE A 220 8.64 46.44 16.22
N VAL A 221 8.67 45.27 15.60
CA VAL A 221 9.85 44.41 15.60
C VAL A 221 10.16 44.06 14.15
N TRP A 222 11.39 44.34 13.75
CA TRP A 222 11.91 44.14 12.41
C TRP A 222 12.77 42.88 12.39
N TYR A 223 12.51 42.00 11.43
CA TYR A 223 13.24 40.75 11.24
C TYR A 223 13.99 40.77 9.91
N ASP A 224 15.30 40.54 9.98
CA ASP A 224 16.16 40.36 8.81
C ASP A 224 16.15 38.88 8.43
N VAL A 225 15.45 38.54 7.35
CA VAL A 225 15.33 37.16 6.87
C VAL A 225 16.46 36.87 5.89
N PRO A 226 17.23 35.78 6.10
CA PRO A 226 18.38 35.47 5.26
C PRO A 226 17.96 35.23 3.80
N GLY A 227 18.76 35.69 2.84
CA GLY A 227 18.37 35.66 1.43
C GLY A 227 18.18 34.25 0.88
N ALA A 228 17.16 34.07 0.05
CA ALA A 228 16.78 32.76 -0.49
C ALA A 228 17.84 32.13 -1.43
N GLY A 229 18.67 32.94 -2.08
CA GLY A 229 19.73 32.45 -2.97
C GLY A 229 20.91 31.77 -2.28
N THR A 230 20.94 31.76 -0.94
CA THR A 230 22.06 31.25 -0.12
C THR A 230 21.75 29.86 0.47
N LEU A 231 20.51 29.39 0.33
CA LEU A 231 20.06 28.11 0.86
C LEU A 231 19.76 27.15 -0.30
N MET A 232 20.23 25.90 -0.19
CA MET A 232 19.90 24.79 -1.11
C MET A 232 18.45 24.31 -0.88
N ILE A 233 17.52 25.23 -0.67
CA ILE A 233 16.11 24.95 -0.37
C ILE A 233 15.28 25.40 -1.57
N PRO A 234 14.34 24.58 -2.07
CA PRO A 234 13.43 25.01 -3.12
C PRO A 234 12.64 26.27 -2.74
N ASP A 235 12.43 27.16 -3.71
CA ASP A 235 11.72 28.45 -3.52
C ASP A 235 10.37 28.32 -2.81
N TRP A 236 9.66 27.21 -3.04
CA TRP A 236 8.35 26.94 -2.44
C TRP A 236 8.42 26.59 -0.96
N GLU A 237 9.55 26.07 -0.49
CA GLU A 237 9.74 25.56 0.87
C GLU A 237 10.35 26.64 1.76
N TYR A 238 11.09 27.58 1.14
CA TYR A 238 11.71 28.72 1.81
C TYR A 238 10.75 29.45 2.76
N PHE A 239 9.50 29.70 2.35
CA PHE A 239 8.52 30.39 3.19
C PHE A 239 8.23 29.66 4.50
N ASN A 240 8.06 28.34 4.46
CA ASN A 240 7.78 27.53 5.64
C ASN A 240 9.05 27.24 6.45
N ALA A 241 10.18 26.96 5.79
CA ALA A 241 11.46 26.70 6.42
C ALA A 241 11.97 27.89 7.25
N GLN A 242 11.80 29.11 6.73
CA GLN A 242 12.13 30.33 7.46
C GLN A 242 11.06 30.71 8.49
N GLY A 243 9.91 30.06 8.48
CA GLY A 243 8.83 30.37 9.42
C GLY A 243 8.14 31.70 9.11
N LEU A 244 8.07 32.10 7.85
CA LEU A 244 7.51 33.41 7.47
C LEU A 244 6.02 33.56 7.83
N TYR A 245 5.32 32.44 8.01
CA TYR A 245 3.91 32.39 8.39
C TYR A 245 3.59 32.97 9.79
N ILE A 246 4.59 33.21 10.66
CA ILE A 246 4.35 33.78 11.99
C ILE A 246 4.31 35.32 12.00
N PHE A 247 4.72 35.97 10.91
CA PHE A 247 4.85 37.43 10.85
C PHE A 247 3.53 38.10 10.49
N ASP A 248 3.32 39.29 11.02
CA ASP A 248 2.09 40.07 10.78
C ASP A 248 2.12 40.75 9.40
N CYS A 249 3.32 41.01 8.88
CA CYS A 249 3.55 41.62 7.59
C CYS A 249 4.93 41.23 7.02
N ILE A 250 4.99 41.04 5.70
CA ILE A 250 6.22 40.70 4.98
C ILE A 250 6.53 41.75 3.93
N ILE A 251 7.76 42.26 3.94
CA ILE A 251 8.31 43.15 2.92
C ILE A 251 9.21 42.31 2.02
N VAL A 252 8.84 42.19 0.74
CA VAL A 252 9.60 41.48 -0.28
C VAL A 252 10.47 42.48 -1.03
N LEU A 253 11.77 42.43 -0.76
CA LEU A 253 12.77 43.38 -1.21
C LEU A 253 13.62 42.81 -2.34
N PHE A 254 13.62 43.49 -3.49
CA PHE A 254 14.53 43.20 -4.61
C PHE A 254 15.30 44.45 -5.04
N ASP A 255 16.40 44.29 -5.77
CA ASP A 255 17.18 45.40 -6.31
C ASP A 255 17.19 45.42 -7.85
N ASN A 256 17.67 44.34 -8.48
CA ASN A 256 17.87 44.25 -9.92
C ASN A 256 16.76 43.46 -10.61
N ARG A 257 16.57 42.20 -10.21
CA ARG A 257 15.61 41.28 -10.83
C ARG A 257 14.61 40.78 -9.81
N PHE A 258 13.36 40.69 -10.24
CA PHE A 258 12.30 40.02 -9.50
C PHE A 258 12.39 38.52 -9.78
N THR A 259 12.59 37.72 -8.73
CA THR A 259 12.94 36.30 -8.86
C THR A 259 11.74 35.37 -8.64
N ALA A 260 11.89 34.09 -9.03
CA ALA A 260 10.87 33.07 -8.76
C ALA A 260 10.62 32.89 -7.26
N THR A 261 11.65 33.08 -6.42
CA THR A 261 11.51 33.06 -4.96
C THR A 261 10.62 34.20 -4.44
N ASP A 262 10.79 35.42 -4.96
CA ASP A 262 9.96 36.57 -4.56
C ASP A 262 8.48 36.31 -4.88
N VAL A 263 8.20 35.76 -6.07
CA VAL A 263 6.87 35.33 -6.49
C VAL A 263 6.33 34.24 -5.56
N ALA A 264 7.14 33.25 -5.20
CA ALA A 264 6.74 32.17 -4.29
C ALA A 264 6.40 32.70 -2.89
N ILE A 265 7.18 33.66 -2.38
CA ILE A 265 6.89 34.32 -1.09
C ILE A 265 5.55 35.04 -1.16
N ILE A 266 5.30 35.85 -2.20
CA ILE A 266 4.04 36.61 -2.34
C ILE A 266 2.85 35.66 -2.48
N LYS A 267 2.99 34.59 -3.27
CA LYS A 267 1.96 33.57 -3.42
C LYS A 267 1.60 32.91 -2.08
N ASN A 268 2.61 32.60 -1.27
CA ASN A 268 2.39 32.08 0.07
C ASN A 268 1.79 33.15 1.00
N CYS A 269 2.23 34.41 0.95
CA CYS A 269 1.64 35.50 1.73
C CYS A 269 0.13 35.62 1.48
N ALA A 270 -0.29 35.65 0.20
CA ALA A 270 -1.69 35.67 -0.18
C ALA A 270 -2.46 34.44 0.35
N ARG A 271 -1.82 33.28 0.39
CA ARG A 271 -2.40 32.03 0.89
C ARG A 271 -2.57 32.01 2.41
N PHE A 272 -1.58 32.52 3.15
CA PHE A 272 -1.62 32.64 4.62
C PHE A 272 -2.36 33.89 5.10
N ASN A 273 -2.94 34.68 4.18
CA ASN A 273 -3.61 35.95 4.45
C ASN A 273 -2.70 36.98 5.16
N ILE A 274 -1.40 36.94 4.86
CA ILE A 274 -0.40 37.86 5.38
C ILE A 274 -0.19 38.99 4.36
N PRO A 275 -0.32 40.26 4.76
CA PRO A 275 0.00 41.39 3.89
C PRO A 275 1.45 41.36 3.43
N SER A 276 1.63 41.42 2.11
CA SER A 276 2.94 41.55 1.47
C SER A 276 3.11 42.93 0.84
N TYR A 277 4.31 43.51 0.96
CA TYR A 277 4.70 44.73 0.27
C TYR A 277 5.88 44.47 -0.65
N ILE A 278 5.75 44.83 -1.92
CA ILE A 278 6.83 44.68 -2.90
C ILE A 278 7.65 45.96 -2.92
N VAL A 279 8.92 45.88 -2.54
CA VAL A 279 9.80 47.04 -2.43
C VAL A 279 11.02 46.84 -3.33
N ARG A 280 11.29 47.84 -4.19
CA ARG A 280 12.52 47.91 -4.97
C ARG A 280 13.50 48.87 -4.29
N SER A 281 14.62 48.33 -3.85
CA SER A 281 15.70 49.10 -3.21
C SER A 281 16.64 49.74 -4.24
N LYS A 282 17.63 50.50 -3.74
CA LYS A 282 18.75 51.06 -4.52
C LYS A 282 18.29 51.92 -5.71
N SER A 283 17.14 52.59 -5.58
CA SER A 283 16.58 53.41 -6.66
C SER A 283 17.55 54.49 -7.13
N ASN A 284 18.29 55.13 -6.22
CA ASN A 284 19.33 56.10 -6.53
C ASN A 284 20.43 55.52 -7.43
N GLN A 285 20.97 54.36 -7.11
CA GLN A 285 22.02 53.73 -7.90
C GLN A 285 21.51 53.35 -9.30
N HIS A 286 20.30 52.79 -9.38
CA HIS A 286 19.74 52.42 -10.67
C HIS A 286 19.40 53.63 -11.55
N ILE A 287 18.89 54.71 -10.96
CA ILE A 287 18.65 55.96 -11.70
C ILE A 287 19.97 56.53 -12.20
N LEU A 288 21.04 56.53 -11.39
CA LEU A 288 22.37 56.97 -11.83
C LEU A 288 22.90 56.12 -13.00
N ASN A 289 22.73 54.80 -12.94
CA ASN A 289 23.14 53.93 -14.04
C ASN A 289 22.37 54.27 -15.34
N VAL A 290 21.05 54.50 -15.25
CA VAL A 290 20.25 54.92 -16.41
C VAL A 290 20.67 56.31 -16.91
N MET A 291 21.04 57.22 -16.02
CA MET A 291 21.59 58.54 -16.42
C MET A 291 22.89 58.38 -17.21
N MET A 292 23.82 57.55 -16.73
CA MET A 292 25.08 57.27 -17.44
C MET A 292 24.82 56.65 -18.83
N ASP A 293 23.90 55.70 -18.93
CA ASP A 293 23.51 55.10 -20.22
C ASP A 293 22.86 56.12 -21.19
N MET A 294 22.27 57.19 -20.66
CA MET A 294 21.70 58.30 -21.43
C MET A 294 22.74 59.36 -21.82
N GLY A 295 24.02 59.17 -21.48
CA GLY A 295 25.09 60.09 -21.80
C GLY A 295 25.32 61.19 -20.76
N TYR A 296 24.93 60.97 -19.50
CA TYR A 296 25.20 61.91 -18.41
C TYR A 296 26.70 62.20 -18.28
N ASP A 297 27.04 63.48 -18.33
CA ASP A 297 28.37 64.03 -18.03
C ASP A 297 28.26 65.02 -16.85
N GLU A 298 29.20 64.92 -15.91
CA GLU A 298 29.25 65.81 -14.74
C GLU A 298 29.62 67.26 -15.14
N GLU A 299 30.24 67.44 -16.31
CA GLU A 299 30.64 68.75 -16.84
C GLU A 299 29.49 69.53 -17.52
N GLU A 300 28.32 68.91 -17.69
CA GLU A 300 27.15 69.58 -18.28
C GLU A 300 26.47 70.59 -17.35
N ASP A 301 25.71 71.51 -17.96
CA ASP A 301 24.88 72.49 -17.25
C ASP A 301 23.88 71.81 -16.30
N GLU A 302 23.62 72.44 -15.14
CA GLU A 302 22.68 71.93 -14.12
C GLU A 302 21.28 71.65 -14.70
N GLU A 303 20.81 72.46 -15.66
CA GLU A 303 19.52 72.27 -16.31
C GLU A 303 19.46 70.98 -17.13
N VAL A 304 20.53 70.68 -17.88
CA VAL A 304 20.66 69.46 -18.69
C VAL A 304 20.77 68.25 -17.77
N ARG A 305 21.57 68.33 -16.71
CA ARG A 305 21.67 67.28 -15.68
C ARG A 305 20.32 67.00 -15.01
N HIS A 306 19.53 68.03 -14.70
CA HIS A 306 18.19 67.87 -14.16
C HIS A 306 17.21 67.23 -15.14
N ALA A 307 17.27 67.59 -16.43
CA ALA A 307 16.43 67.01 -17.46
C ALA A 307 16.75 65.52 -17.70
N ILE A 308 18.03 65.16 -17.76
CA ILE A 308 18.49 63.76 -17.86
C ILE A 308 18.06 62.98 -16.62
N ALA A 309 18.25 63.52 -15.41
CA ALA A 309 17.84 62.89 -14.17
C ALA A 309 16.31 62.66 -14.08
N ALA A 310 15.51 63.64 -14.50
CA ALA A 310 14.05 63.52 -14.52
C ALA A 310 13.57 62.45 -15.51
N THR A 311 14.21 62.39 -16.69
CA THR A 311 13.89 61.40 -17.73
C THR A 311 14.31 59.99 -17.31
N ALA A 312 15.53 59.84 -16.80
CA ALA A 312 16.06 58.58 -16.27
C ALA A 312 15.19 58.06 -15.11
N ARG A 313 14.79 58.94 -14.20
CA ARG A 313 13.87 58.63 -13.09
C ARG A 313 12.53 58.11 -13.61
N SER A 314 11.92 58.81 -14.56
CA SER A 314 10.61 58.44 -15.11
C SER A 314 10.67 57.09 -15.84
N LYS A 315 11.73 56.90 -16.65
CA LYS A 315 11.99 55.63 -17.36
C LYS A 315 12.16 54.47 -16.38
N PHE A 316 12.99 54.65 -15.34
CA PHE A 316 13.22 53.63 -14.32
C PHE A 316 11.95 53.24 -13.56
N ILE A 317 11.14 54.23 -13.16
CA ILE A 317 9.86 53.97 -12.46
C ILE A 317 8.91 53.18 -13.35
N LEU A 318 8.78 53.58 -14.62
CA LEU A 318 7.88 52.93 -15.58
C LEU A 318 8.31 51.49 -15.85
N GLU A 319 9.58 51.26 -16.19
CA GLU A 319 10.12 49.94 -16.49
C GLU A 319 10.03 49.00 -15.26
N THR A 320 10.30 49.52 -14.06
CA THR A 320 10.14 48.76 -12.82
C THR A 320 8.71 48.27 -12.63
N ARG A 321 7.74 49.18 -12.72
CA ARG A 321 6.32 48.87 -12.49
C ARG A 321 5.80 47.88 -13.52
N GLN A 322 6.13 48.08 -14.80
CA GLN A 322 5.76 47.15 -15.87
C GLN A 322 6.39 45.76 -15.69
N SER A 323 7.67 45.70 -15.30
CA SER A 323 8.36 44.43 -15.06
C SER A 323 7.67 43.62 -13.96
N VAL A 324 7.36 44.26 -12.82
CA VAL A 324 6.68 43.56 -11.73
C VAL A 324 5.25 43.20 -12.09
N GLU A 325 4.50 44.09 -12.77
CA GLU A 325 3.13 43.82 -13.21
C GLU A 325 3.07 42.57 -14.10
N ARG A 326 4.03 42.43 -15.03
CA ARG A 326 4.16 41.27 -15.90
C ARG A 326 4.45 40.00 -15.09
N ASN A 327 5.42 40.05 -14.17
CA ASN A 327 5.74 38.90 -13.33
C ASN A 327 4.57 38.46 -12.44
N LEU A 328 3.82 39.42 -11.86
CA LEU A 328 2.62 39.12 -11.07
C LEU A 328 1.51 38.50 -11.92
N ARG A 329 1.33 39.01 -13.15
CA ARG A 329 0.35 38.49 -14.13
C ARG A 329 0.69 37.06 -14.54
N ASP A 330 1.94 36.80 -14.88
CA ASP A 330 2.44 35.47 -15.26
C ASP A 330 2.29 34.48 -14.09
N ALA A 331 2.44 34.95 -12.86
CA ALA A 331 2.22 34.18 -11.63
C ALA A 331 0.74 34.00 -11.23
N LYS A 332 -0.22 34.60 -11.96
CA LYS A 332 -1.65 34.63 -11.63
C LYS A 332 -1.94 35.20 -10.24
N LEU A 333 -1.14 36.17 -9.79
CA LEU A 333 -1.33 36.87 -8.53
C LEU A 333 -2.11 38.18 -8.73
N PRO A 334 -2.85 38.64 -7.72
CA PRO A 334 -3.47 39.96 -7.78
C PRO A 334 -2.39 41.02 -7.94
N GLN A 335 -2.71 42.04 -8.73
CA GLN A 335 -1.79 43.16 -8.94
C GLN A 335 -1.55 43.88 -7.62
N GLN A 336 -0.29 44.15 -7.34
CA GLN A 336 0.15 44.84 -6.13
C GLN A 336 1.03 46.02 -6.51
N LYS A 337 0.97 47.06 -5.68
CA LYS A 337 1.80 48.24 -5.86
C LYS A 337 3.26 47.92 -5.50
N VAL A 338 4.17 48.40 -6.33
CA VAL A 338 5.61 48.36 -6.09
C VAL A 338 6.05 49.70 -5.54
N TYR A 339 6.75 49.67 -4.41
CA TYR A 339 7.35 50.85 -3.80
C TYR A 339 8.82 50.93 -4.17
N ILE A 340 9.19 52.00 -4.85
CA ILE A 340 10.58 52.25 -5.24
C ILE A 340 11.21 53.17 -4.22
N VAL A 341 12.28 52.69 -3.55
CA VAL A 341 12.87 53.39 -2.41
C VAL A 341 14.39 53.49 -2.46
N SER A 342 14.88 54.62 -1.96
CA SER A 342 16.28 54.81 -1.58
C SER A 342 16.41 54.81 -0.06
N LYS A 343 17.43 54.11 0.45
CA LYS A 343 17.72 54.05 1.89
C LYS A 343 17.93 55.45 2.50
N ASP A 344 18.56 56.36 1.76
CA ASP A 344 18.94 57.68 2.26
C ASP A 344 17.72 58.59 2.35
N LEU A 345 16.82 58.51 1.37
CA LEU A 345 15.55 59.24 1.38
C LEU A 345 14.61 58.67 2.46
N LEU A 346 14.57 57.35 2.62
CA LEU A 346 13.76 56.70 3.65
C LEU A 346 14.22 57.12 5.06
N LEU A 347 15.54 57.14 5.31
CA LEU A 347 16.10 57.61 6.56
C LEU A 347 15.73 59.08 6.84
N MET A 348 15.74 59.94 5.82
CA MET A 348 15.30 61.33 5.95
C MET A 348 13.83 61.43 6.35
N VAL A 349 12.95 60.68 5.69
CA VAL A 349 11.50 60.66 5.97
C VAL A 349 11.23 60.25 7.41
N ILE A 350 11.89 59.18 7.87
CA ILE A 350 11.71 58.64 9.22
C ILE A 350 12.30 59.58 10.29
N SER A 351 13.38 60.27 9.97
CA SER A 351 13.95 61.32 10.83
C SER A 351 13.12 62.62 10.85
N GLY A 352 11.94 62.65 10.22
CA GLY A 352 11.06 63.82 10.16
C GLY A 352 11.50 64.91 9.17
N LYS A 353 12.51 64.65 8.32
CA LYS A 353 12.98 65.58 7.29
C LYS A 353 12.22 65.36 5.99
N LYS A 354 11.91 66.44 5.27
CA LYS A 354 11.27 66.36 3.94
C LYS A 354 12.34 66.10 2.87
N PRO A 355 12.34 64.93 2.20
CA PRO A 355 13.23 64.69 1.07
C PRO A 355 12.89 65.63 -0.10
N LYS A 356 13.90 66.06 -0.86
CA LYS A 356 13.72 66.97 -2.01
C LYS A 356 12.90 66.33 -3.14
N ALA A 357 13.08 65.02 -3.36
CA ALA A 357 12.48 64.30 -4.48
C ALA A 357 12.16 62.83 -4.10
N PRO A 358 11.23 62.58 -3.15
CA PRO A 358 10.80 61.22 -2.83
C PRO A 358 10.10 60.58 -4.03
N ILE A 359 10.27 59.28 -4.21
CA ILE A 359 9.51 58.46 -5.15
C ILE A 359 8.31 57.88 -4.40
N ASP A 360 8.50 56.75 -3.72
CA ASP A 360 7.45 56.06 -2.99
C ASP A 360 7.79 55.94 -1.48
N GLU A 361 8.87 56.55 -0.98
CA GLU A 361 9.33 56.40 0.41
C GLU A 361 8.30 56.89 1.44
N ILE A 362 7.66 58.04 1.18
CA ILE A 362 6.65 58.61 2.09
C ILE A 362 5.42 57.72 2.13
N GLU A 363 5.02 57.19 0.98
CA GLU A 363 3.84 56.35 0.86
C GLU A 363 4.08 54.98 1.51
N LEU A 364 5.25 54.38 1.30
CA LEU A 364 5.63 53.12 1.95
C LEU A 364 5.58 53.24 3.48
N VAL A 365 6.16 54.30 4.04
CA VAL A 365 6.14 54.52 5.50
C VAL A 365 4.70 54.73 5.99
N ARG A 366 3.90 55.53 5.28
CA ARG A 366 2.49 55.75 5.63
C ARG A 366 1.70 54.45 5.62
N ASP A 367 1.86 53.63 4.59
CA ASP A 367 1.08 52.40 4.40
C ASP A 367 1.48 51.35 5.45
N LEU A 368 2.78 51.20 5.73
CA LEU A 368 3.27 50.31 6.79
C LEU A 368 2.79 50.75 8.18
N LEU A 369 2.88 52.05 8.51
CA LEU A 369 2.41 52.59 9.78
C LEU A 369 0.89 52.51 9.93
N SER A 370 0.15 52.76 8.84
CA SER A 370 -1.31 52.66 8.81
C SER A 370 -1.78 51.22 9.03
N GLN A 371 -1.12 50.23 8.43
CA GLN A 371 -1.45 48.83 8.65
C GLN A 371 -1.10 48.37 10.07
N GLY A 372 0.05 48.78 10.60
CA GLY A 372 0.43 48.52 11.99
C GLY A 372 -0.51 49.17 13.03
N SER A 373 -1.24 50.23 12.64
CA SER A 373 -2.20 50.93 13.50
C SER A 373 -3.64 50.43 13.31
N ALA A 374 -4.08 50.16 12.08
CA ALA A 374 -5.43 49.70 11.75
C ALA A 374 -5.71 48.28 12.26
N ARG A 375 -4.72 47.38 12.21
CA ARG A 375 -4.88 46.03 12.77
C ARG A 375 -4.80 46.00 14.30
N ARG A 376 -4.20 47.03 14.92
CA ARG A 376 -4.29 47.26 16.36
C ARG A 376 -5.72 47.58 16.80
N SER A 377 -6.48 48.37 16.03
CA SER A 377 -7.90 48.64 16.35
C SER A 377 -8.81 47.43 16.19
N VAL A 378 -8.49 46.47 15.30
CA VAL A 378 -9.31 45.26 15.08
C VAL A 378 -9.00 44.17 16.12
N ASN A 379 -7.74 43.98 16.50
CA ASN A 379 -7.34 42.99 17.52
C ASN A 379 -7.58 43.46 18.97
N ASN A 380 -8.02 44.70 19.17
CA ASN A 380 -8.28 45.30 20.49
C ASN A 380 -9.77 45.61 20.71
N GLN A 381 -10.67 44.99 19.92
CA GLN A 381 -12.08 44.88 20.28
C GLN A 381 -12.27 43.63 21.16
N PRO A 382 -12.91 43.76 22.33
CA PRO A 382 -13.01 42.71 23.35
C PRO A 382 -13.83 41.49 22.92
#